data_AF-A0A7Z9DZD2-F1
#
_entry.id   AF-A0A7Z9DZD2-F1
#
_cell.length_a   1.000
_cell.length_b   1.000
_cell.length_c   1.000
_cell.angle_alpha   90.00
_cell.angle_beta   90.00
_cell.angle_gamma   90.00
#
_symmetry.space_group_name_H-M   'P 1'
#
loop_
_entity.id
_entity.type
_entity.pdbx_description
1 polymer ?
#
loop_
_entity_poly.entity_id
_entity_poly.type
_entity_poly.pdbx_seq_one_letter_code
_entity_poly.pdbx_strand_id
1 'polypeptide(L)'
;MIEQLEQLQFTNLTVTGIHVAESNQHYGRVWDSTQKLPIEILVRQDLPSDHPRYNRPLVFVEGQEFAPLESRSAHLPIGTQALAAVEANPSHTLSVQLNNPRINQPIQIGKVQQHSFANQTFRDESASLTLSFVKPEPTPVIKLGHQILGELDQASINILEAAGRLVDGKTLEVSLQRQGKGYGSYLIATTALGNSFRINKLSKSFWERSFNHEFVAVTVGFKERSPEPVLMKEGKVLGVLTQKESKQALSKAGLLVEGQQFPKAVVNSHVTTATVTVDPDTVVYPQSWTKLVPESDQCNTASPSLLYSQMFRTKLTQLPPLLFLKEDYEWTTANGQVEEQPALGLSVDARLSPATKEWLSAQGVQWQEAFDPDWVELERERGYEVVFMKPDLVPLSVLEPLLERCGELLQASGQPNTYLERLEYEPKLPLSILSRQEESILKAVPHSVTPATSAVPLPPSYQASLEFQQAQILQAQRTEAIAEIVHSFLYLEGKPTPTGSIAIGKSNTAVWDTTRSELLLYSRGETDSSVPKMRAKYEGGCYTPLPIADTLEKLQHYGLQPQEVEHFQTQVQPFLEARLRQLQEAHHSKQQSGFQR
;
A
#
# COMPACT_ATOMS: atom_id res chain seq x y z
N MET A 1 26.28 -4.19 -3.16
CA MET A 1 24.83 -4.52 -3.21
C MET A 1 24.58 -5.84 -3.95
N ILE A 2 25.31 -6.17 -5.03
CA ILE A 2 25.20 -7.47 -5.72
C ILE A 2 25.74 -8.64 -4.88
N GLU A 3 26.84 -8.46 -4.15
CA GLU A 3 27.36 -9.50 -3.22
C GLU A 3 26.37 -9.85 -2.09
N GLN A 4 25.49 -8.91 -1.70
CA GLN A 4 24.45 -9.21 -0.71
C GLN A 4 23.42 -10.22 -1.25
N LEU A 5 23.22 -10.33 -2.56
CA LEU A 5 22.29 -11.31 -3.18
C LEU A 5 22.87 -12.72 -3.28
N GLU A 6 24.19 -12.91 -3.11
CA GLU A 6 24.82 -14.24 -3.13
C GLU A 6 24.62 -15.01 -1.82
N GLN A 7 24.22 -14.32 -0.75
CA GLN A 7 23.97 -14.92 0.55
C GLN A 7 22.48 -15.12 0.80
N LEU A 8 22.14 -16.21 1.50
CA LEU A 8 20.77 -16.47 1.89
C LEU A 8 20.26 -15.35 2.81
N GLN A 9 19.21 -14.64 2.37
CA GLN A 9 18.69 -13.45 3.07
C GLN A 9 18.01 -13.76 4.41
N PHE A 10 17.61 -15.01 4.63
CA PHE A 10 16.98 -15.48 5.85
C PHE A 10 17.27 -16.96 6.05
N THR A 11 17.62 -17.36 7.27
CA THR A 11 17.88 -18.75 7.64
C THR A 11 16.76 -19.34 8.49
N ASN A 12 15.91 -18.51 9.09
CA ASN A 12 14.86 -18.96 9.99
C ASN A 12 13.51 -19.09 9.27
N LEU A 13 12.96 -20.29 9.28
CA LEU A 13 11.63 -20.60 8.78
C LEU A 13 10.70 -20.91 9.95
N THR A 14 9.56 -20.21 10.05
CA THR A 14 8.56 -20.50 11.08
C THR A 14 7.57 -21.53 10.55
N VAL A 15 7.38 -22.61 11.31
CA VAL A 15 6.32 -23.60 11.05
C VAL A 15 5.24 -23.54 12.13
N THR A 16 4.01 -23.88 11.77
CA THR A 16 2.84 -23.80 12.63
C THR A 16 2.09 -25.12 12.70
N GLY A 17 1.32 -25.36 13.75
CA GLY A 17 0.51 -26.57 13.89
C GLY A 17 1.29 -27.81 14.35
N ILE A 18 2.50 -27.66 14.91
CA ILE A 18 3.32 -28.81 15.36
C ILE A 18 2.68 -29.64 16.49
N HIS A 19 1.65 -29.10 17.15
CA HIS A 19 0.86 -29.77 18.19
C HIS A 19 -0.23 -30.71 17.64
N VAL A 20 -0.44 -30.77 16.32
CA VAL A 20 -1.50 -31.59 15.71
C VAL A 20 -0.91 -32.94 15.32
N ALA A 21 -1.16 -33.97 16.14
CA ALA A 21 -0.59 -35.31 15.96
C ALA A 21 -0.99 -35.97 14.62
N GLU A 22 -2.17 -35.66 14.10
CA GLU A 22 -2.67 -36.19 12.81
C GLU A 22 -1.87 -35.68 11.59
N SER A 23 -1.17 -34.54 11.76
CA SER A 23 -0.44 -33.88 10.67
C SER A 23 1.06 -33.74 10.89
N ASN A 24 1.57 -34.09 12.07
CA ASN A 24 2.98 -34.03 12.42
C ASN A 24 3.48 -35.43 12.78
N GLN A 25 4.27 -36.04 11.89
CA GLN A 25 4.86 -37.37 12.11
C GLN A 25 5.98 -37.35 13.16
N HIS A 26 6.45 -36.16 13.56
CA HIS A 26 7.41 -35.94 14.65
C HIS A 26 6.73 -35.48 15.94
N TYR A 27 5.42 -35.72 16.10
CA TYR A 27 4.68 -35.31 17.29
C TYR A 27 5.32 -35.86 18.57
N GLY A 28 5.61 -34.98 19.53
CA GLY A 28 6.22 -35.34 20.81
C GLY A 28 7.74 -35.50 20.80
N ARG A 29 8.40 -35.40 19.63
CA ARG A 29 9.87 -35.45 19.54
C ARG A 29 10.51 -34.31 20.32
N VAL A 30 11.57 -34.62 21.06
CA VAL A 30 12.46 -33.63 21.66
C VAL A 30 13.53 -33.30 20.64
N TRP A 31 13.62 -32.03 20.25
CA TRP A 31 14.60 -31.57 19.28
C TRP A 31 15.88 -31.12 20.00
N ASP A 32 17.02 -31.48 19.44
CA ASP A 32 18.32 -30.94 19.80
C ASP A 32 18.66 -29.83 18.80
N SER A 33 18.75 -28.58 19.28
CA SER A 33 19.03 -27.42 18.43
C SER A 33 20.45 -27.43 17.84
N THR A 34 21.33 -28.32 18.31
CA THR A 34 22.67 -28.52 17.74
C THR A 34 22.68 -29.54 16.60
N GLN A 35 21.62 -30.36 16.48
CA GLN A 35 21.52 -31.38 15.46
C GLN A 35 21.05 -30.78 14.14
N LYS A 36 21.87 -30.94 13.09
CA LYS A 36 21.51 -30.59 11.71
C LYS A 36 20.79 -31.77 11.06
N LEU A 37 19.53 -31.57 10.69
CA LEU A 37 18.64 -32.56 10.13
C LEU A 37 18.34 -32.26 8.66
N PRO A 38 18.23 -33.27 7.78
CA PRO A 38 17.81 -33.05 6.41
C PRO A 38 16.37 -32.58 6.38
N ILE A 39 16.13 -31.47 5.68
CA ILE A 39 14.81 -30.91 5.45
C ILE A 39 14.50 -30.80 3.95
N GLU A 40 13.22 -30.83 3.64
CA GLU A 40 12.71 -30.57 2.31
C GLU A 40 11.41 -29.74 2.39
N ILE A 41 11.24 -28.79 1.47
CA ILE A 41 10.00 -28.01 1.38
C ILE A 41 9.15 -28.58 0.26
N LEU A 42 8.01 -29.18 0.60
CA LEU A 42 7.11 -29.79 -0.38
C LEU A 42 5.68 -29.25 -0.24
N VAL A 43 4.84 -29.64 -1.19
CA VAL A 43 3.39 -29.42 -1.15
C VAL A 43 2.68 -30.75 -1.27
N ARG A 44 1.59 -30.92 -0.53
CA ARG A 44 0.73 -32.10 -0.61
C ARG A 44 -0.40 -31.83 -1.60
N GLN A 45 -0.14 -32.12 -2.88
CA GLN A 45 -1.16 -32.09 -3.96
C GLN A 45 -1.95 -33.40 -4.06
N ASP A 46 -1.51 -34.43 -3.33
CA ASP A 46 -2.19 -35.71 -3.18
C ASP A 46 -3.41 -35.65 -2.23
N LEU A 47 -3.56 -34.57 -1.46
CA LEU A 47 -4.71 -34.35 -0.59
C LEU A 47 -5.93 -33.82 -1.38
N PRO A 48 -7.17 -34.09 -0.92
CA PRO A 48 -8.37 -33.47 -1.47
C PRO A 48 -8.32 -31.93 -1.42
N SER A 49 -8.93 -31.25 -2.40
CA SER A 49 -8.87 -29.78 -2.53
C SER A 49 -9.49 -29.02 -1.35
N ASP A 50 -10.40 -29.65 -0.61
CA ASP A 50 -11.04 -29.12 0.60
C ASP A 50 -10.23 -29.38 1.87
N HIS A 51 -9.13 -30.14 1.80
CA HIS A 51 -8.27 -30.39 2.94
C HIS A 51 -7.49 -29.11 3.31
N PRO A 52 -7.43 -28.69 4.59
CA PRO A 52 -6.72 -27.47 5.03
C PRO A 52 -5.20 -27.45 4.79
N ARG A 53 -4.63 -28.51 4.22
CA ARG A 53 -3.20 -28.68 3.91
C ARG A 53 -2.95 -28.89 2.42
N TYR A 54 -4.03 -28.98 1.62
CA TYR A 54 -3.91 -29.08 0.18
C TYR A 54 -3.13 -27.88 -0.35
N ASN A 55 -2.10 -28.15 -1.14
CA ASN A 55 -1.29 -27.14 -1.80
C ASN A 55 -0.77 -26.04 -0.83
N ARG A 56 -0.47 -26.42 0.42
CA ARG A 56 0.26 -25.55 1.36
C ARG A 56 1.73 -25.97 1.44
N PRO A 57 2.68 -25.01 1.46
CA PRO A 57 4.09 -25.32 1.70
C PRO A 57 4.27 -25.96 3.07
N LEU A 58 4.87 -27.14 3.09
CA LEU A 58 5.11 -27.98 4.26
C LEU A 58 6.60 -28.24 4.37
N VAL A 59 7.11 -28.22 5.60
CA VAL A 59 8.46 -28.71 5.90
C VAL A 59 8.38 -30.20 6.19
N PHE A 60 9.21 -30.95 5.50
CA PHE A 60 9.52 -32.34 5.78
C PHE A 60 10.87 -32.40 6.48
N VAL A 61 10.97 -33.19 7.53
CA VAL A 61 12.21 -33.42 8.28
C VAL A 61 12.49 -34.92 8.19
N GLU A 62 13.68 -35.30 7.72
CA GLU A 62 14.07 -36.70 7.50
C GLU A 62 13.07 -37.48 6.61
N GLY A 63 12.50 -36.79 5.61
CA GLY A 63 11.52 -37.38 4.69
C GLY A 63 10.11 -37.58 5.29
N GLN A 64 9.89 -37.15 6.53
CA GLN A 64 8.61 -37.23 7.22
C GLN A 64 7.96 -35.86 7.39
N GLU A 65 6.64 -35.81 7.29
CA GLU A 65 5.89 -34.55 7.38
C GLU A 65 5.99 -33.96 8.79
N PHE A 66 6.50 -32.74 8.89
CA PHE A 66 6.64 -32.04 10.16
C PHE A 66 5.51 -31.03 10.39
N ALA A 67 5.47 -29.96 9.59
CA ALA A 67 4.46 -28.91 9.76
C ALA A 67 4.39 -27.92 8.58
N PRO A 68 3.24 -27.26 8.39
CA PRO A 68 3.09 -26.19 7.41
C PRO A 68 3.90 -24.95 7.79
N LEU A 69 4.48 -24.31 6.77
CA LEU A 69 5.14 -23.03 6.87
C LEU A 69 4.12 -21.91 7.18
N GLU A 70 4.52 -20.94 8.02
CA GLU A 70 3.68 -19.79 8.37
C GLU A 70 3.51 -18.86 7.17
N SER A 71 2.29 -18.68 6.65
CA SER A 71 2.01 -17.98 5.38
C SER A 71 2.51 -16.53 5.26
N ARG A 72 2.88 -15.88 6.37
CA ARG A 72 3.41 -14.51 6.40
C ARG A 72 4.92 -14.43 6.57
N SER A 73 5.59 -15.57 6.78
CA SER A 73 7.03 -15.64 6.94
C SER A 73 7.72 -15.82 5.59
N ALA A 74 9.02 -15.51 5.52
CA ALA A 74 9.82 -15.78 4.33
C ALA A 74 9.94 -17.30 4.14
N HIS A 75 9.92 -17.75 2.87
CA HIS A 75 9.96 -19.17 2.52
C HIS A 75 10.97 -19.42 1.43
N LEU A 76 11.70 -20.54 1.53
CA LEU A 76 12.47 -21.04 0.41
C LEU A 76 11.53 -21.69 -0.63
N PRO A 77 11.91 -21.76 -1.92
CA PRO A 77 11.09 -22.36 -2.96
C PRO A 77 10.69 -23.81 -2.65
N ILE A 78 9.54 -24.25 -3.17
CA ILE A 78 9.11 -25.65 -3.10
C ILE A 78 10.08 -26.52 -3.89
N GLY A 79 10.54 -27.62 -3.29
CA GLY A 79 11.59 -28.51 -3.78
C GLY A 79 12.98 -28.17 -3.24
N THR A 80 13.12 -27.15 -2.38
CA THR A 80 14.39 -26.85 -1.72
C THR A 80 14.73 -27.93 -0.70
N GLN A 81 15.97 -28.40 -0.74
CA GLN A 81 16.55 -29.33 0.22
C GLN A 81 17.69 -28.63 0.97
N ALA A 82 17.84 -28.89 2.27
CA ALA A 82 18.92 -28.33 3.07
C ALA A 82 19.12 -29.15 4.36
N LEU A 83 20.17 -28.84 5.12
CA LEU A 83 20.26 -29.21 6.52
C LEU A 83 19.71 -28.07 7.39
N ALA A 84 18.99 -28.41 8.46
CA ALA A 84 18.45 -27.42 9.38
C ALA A 84 18.39 -27.93 10.83
N ALA A 85 18.50 -27.02 11.78
CA ALA A 85 18.17 -27.29 13.18
C ALA A 85 16.69 -26.96 13.42
N VAL A 86 16.02 -27.75 14.26
CA VAL A 86 14.61 -27.53 14.63
C VAL A 86 14.56 -27.16 16.10
N GLU A 87 13.89 -26.05 16.42
CA GLU A 87 13.65 -25.62 17.79
C GLU A 87 12.16 -25.34 18.01
N ALA A 88 11.58 -25.97 19.02
CA ALA A 88 10.20 -25.69 19.43
C ALA A 88 10.11 -24.29 20.04
N ASN A 89 9.24 -23.44 19.52
CA ASN A 89 9.11 -22.08 20.03
C ASN A 89 8.36 -22.09 21.38
N PRO A 90 8.81 -21.30 22.37
CA PRO A 90 8.16 -21.26 23.68
C PRO A 90 6.69 -20.85 23.55
N SER A 91 5.79 -21.56 24.22
CA SER A 91 4.35 -21.31 24.15
C SER A 91 3.99 -19.96 24.75
N HIS A 92 3.25 -19.12 24.01
CA HIS A 92 2.70 -17.86 24.54
C HIS A 92 1.52 -18.09 25.51
N THR A 93 0.91 -19.27 25.44
CA THR A 93 -0.26 -19.68 26.21
C THR A 93 -0.07 -21.07 26.82
N LEU A 94 -0.60 -21.29 28.02
CA LEU A 94 -0.68 -22.59 28.67
C LEU A 94 -2.14 -22.99 28.89
N SER A 95 -2.42 -24.27 28.75
CA SER A 95 -3.66 -24.89 29.20
C SER A 95 -3.46 -25.43 30.61
N VAL A 96 -4.38 -25.11 31.50
CA VAL A 96 -4.32 -25.54 32.90
C VAL A 96 -5.62 -26.25 33.25
N GLN A 97 -5.53 -27.52 33.60
CA GLN A 97 -6.64 -28.26 34.17
C GLN A 97 -6.63 -28.10 35.68
N LEU A 98 -7.52 -27.26 36.17
CA LEU A 98 -7.73 -27.08 37.60
C LEU A 98 -8.50 -28.27 38.13
N ASN A 99 -7.85 -29.15 38.88
CA ASN A 99 -8.46 -30.35 39.46
C ASN A 99 -9.46 -29.97 40.58
N ASN A 100 -10.60 -29.39 40.20
CA ASN A 100 -11.61 -28.86 41.11
C ASN A 100 -13.02 -29.23 40.60
N PRO A 101 -13.89 -29.82 41.44
CA PRO A 101 -15.20 -30.32 41.01
C PRO A 101 -16.16 -29.26 40.48
N ARG A 102 -15.89 -27.97 40.70
CA ARG A 102 -16.71 -26.85 40.19
C ARG A 102 -16.33 -26.40 38.78
N ILE A 103 -15.21 -26.88 38.24
CA ILE A 103 -14.73 -26.52 36.90
C ILE A 103 -14.06 -27.72 36.24
N ASN A 104 -14.71 -28.26 35.21
CA ASN A 104 -14.22 -29.44 34.49
C ASN A 104 -13.50 -29.09 33.19
N GLN A 105 -13.58 -27.83 32.75
CA GLN A 105 -12.94 -27.35 31.54
C GLN A 105 -11.55 -26.77 31.83
N PRO A 106 -10.55 -27.03 30.97
CA PRO A 106 -9.25 -26.38 31.09
C PRO A 106 -9.38 -24.87 30.96
N ILE A 107 -8.57 -24.13 31.72
CA ILE A 107 -8.43 -22.69 31.59
C ILE A 107 -7.18 -22.37 30.80
N GLN A 108 -7.24 -21.29 30.03
CA GLN A 108 -6.11 -20.81 29.23
C GLN A 108 -5.50 -19.59 29.90
N ILE A 109 -4.18 -19.65 30.12
CA ILE A 109 -3.38 -18.51 30.57
C ILE A 109 -2.45 -18.07 29.44
N GLY A 110 -2.33 -16.77 29.25
CA GLY A 110 -1.50 -16.15 28.22
C GLY A 110 -0.39 -15.27 28.82
N LYS A 111 0.33 -14.57 27.95
CA LYS A 111 1.46 -13.69 28.30
C LYS A 111 2.59 -14.42 29.06
N VAL A 112 2.70 -15.74 28.92
CA VAL A 112 3.66 -16.56 29.70
C VAL A 112 5.11 -16.12 29.45
N GLN A 113 5.42 -15.75 28.21
CA GLN A 113 6.73 -15.22 27.82
C GLN A 113 7.13 -13.89 28.49
N GLN A 114 6.18 -13.16 29.10
CA GLN A 114 6.45 -11.90 29.81
C GLN A 114 6.75 -12.11 31.29
N HIS A 115 6.82 -13.37 31.75
CA HIS A 115 6.90 -13.73 33.16
C HIS A 115 7.98 -14.78 33.44
N SER A 116 8.07 -15.22 34.70
CA SER A 116 9.21 -15.98 35.23
C SER A 116 9.44 -17.35 34.59
N PHE A 117 8.52 -17.84 33.78
CA PHE A 117 8.55 -19.17 33.15
C PHE A 117 8.58 -19.10 31.61
N ALA A 118 9.01 -17.97 31.05
CA ALA A 118 8.99 -17.69 29.61
C ALA A 118 9.63 -18.78 28.73
N ASN A 119 10.69 -19.44 29.23
CA ASN A 119 11.46 -20.45 28.49
C ASN A 119 11.18 -21.88 28.97
N GLN A 120 10.20 -22.08 29.85
CA GLN A 120 9.85 -23.42 30.34
C GLN A 120 8.70 -23.99 29.51
N THR A 121 8.86 -25.25 29.09
CA THR A 121 7.79 -26.03 28.46
C THR A 121 7.23 -27.02 29.47
N PHE A 122 5.93 -26.99 29.71
CA PHE A 122 5.22 -27.89 30.63
C PHE A 122 4.56 -29.04 29.86
N ARG A 123 4.76 -30.29 30.31
CA ARG A 123 4.18 -31.49 29.67
C ARG A 123 3.29 -32.26 30.65
N ASP A 124 2.07 -31.75 30.83
CA ASP A 124 1.10 -32.30 31.79
C ASP A 124 1.66 -32.40 33.22
N GLU A 125 2.45 -31.41 33.61
CA GLU A 125 3.09 -31.36 34.91
C GLU A 125 2.07 -30.98 35.98
N SER A 126 2.08 -31.71 37.10
CA SER A 126 1.28 -31.36 38.26
C SER A 126 1.94 -30.24 39.05
N ALA A 127 1.24 -29.12 39.24
CA ALA A 127 1.72 -27.95 39.96
C ALA A 127 0.70 -27.48 40.99
N SER A 128 1.19 -26.85 42.07
CA SER A 128 0.36 -26.09 42.99
C SER A 128 0.26 -24.65 42.48
N LEU A 129 -0.94 -24.23 42.11
CA LEU A 129 -1.18 -22.89 41.57
C LEU A 129 -2.01 -22.05 42.54
N THR A 130 -1.73 -20.75 42.57
CA THR A 130 -2.51 -19.78 43.35
C THR A 130 -3.00 -18.67 42.43
N LEU A 131 -4.28 -18.32 42.50
CA LEU A 131 -4.82 -17.15 41.82
C LEU A 131 -4.46 -15.88 42.59
N SER A 132 -3.94 -14.87 41.88
CA SER A 132 -3.65 -13.55 42.44
C SER A 132 -4.12 -12.46 41.47
N PHE A 133 -4.23 -11.23 41.94
CA PHE A 133 -4.48 -10.07 41.08
C PHE A 133 -3.26 -9.17 41.07
N VAL A 134 -2.64 -9.03 39.91
CA VAL A 134 -1.48 -8.15 39.75
C VAL A 134 -1.94 -6.86 39.09
N LYS A 135 -1.65 -5.73 39.71
CA LYS A 135 -1.89 -4.42 39.12
C LYS A 135 -0.77 -4.14 38.10
N PRO A 136 -1.07 -4.07 36.79
CA PRO A 136 -0.04 -3.78 35.81
C PRO A 136 0.35 -2.29 35.86
N GLU A 137 1.49 -1.96 35.27
CA GLU A 137 1.96 -0.57 35.22
C GLU A 137 0.96 0.34 34.48
N PRO A 138 0.81 1.60 34.94
CA PRO A 138 -0.02 2.59 34.27
C PRO A 138 0.40 2.79 32.82
N THR A 139 -0.57 2.99 31.92
CA THR A 139 -0.28 3.27 30.50
C THR A 139 -0.01 4.75 30.29
N PRO A 140 1.11 5.12 29.66
CA PRO A 140 1.32 6.49 29.23
C PRO A 140 0.27 6.89 28.18
N VAL A 141 -0.40 8.01 28.45
CA VAL A 141 -1.42 8.59 27.59
C VAL A 141 -1.10 10.05 27.33
N ILE A 142 -1.62 10.56 26.22
CA ILE A 142 -1.62 11.99 25.94
C ILE A 142 -3.02 12.52 26.20
N LYS A 143 -3.10 13.66 26.87
CA LYS A 143 -4.34 14.39 27.16
C LYS A 143 -4.35 15.70 26.38
N LEU A 144 -5.53 16.06 25.89
CA LEU A 144 -5.80 17.40 25.36
C LEU A 144 -6.73 18.08 26.37
N GLY A 145 -6.18 19.01 27.15
CA GLY A 145 -6.85 19.51 28.36
C GLY A 145 -7.07 18.38 29.37
N HIS A 146 -8.31 18.18 29.81
CA HIS A 146 -8.68 17.15 30.79
C HIS A 146 -9.07 15.80 30.18
N GLN A 147 -9.15 15.71 28.86
CA GLN A 147 -9.59 14.49 28.17
C GLN A 147 -8.40 13.70 27.63
N ILE A 148 -8.46 12.37 27.73
CA ILE A 148 -7.46 11.48 27.13
C ILE A 148 -7.64 11.53 25.61
N LEU A 149 -6.61 11.96 24.91
CA LEU A 149 -6.55 11.99 23.45
C LEU A 149 -6.27 10.58 22.91
N GLY A 150 -5.28 9.87 23.47
CA GLY A 150 -4.95 8.48 23.12
C GLY A 150 -3.78 7.90 23.92
N GLU A 151 -3.43 6.65 23.63
CA GLU A 151 -2.34 5.89 24.26
C GLU A 151 -1.05 5.99 23.44
N LEU A 152 0.11 6.05 24.08
CA LEU A 152 1.41 6.02 23.39
C LEU A 152 1.80 4.57 23.05
N ASP A 153 2.48 4.37 21.91
CA ASP A 153 3.19 3.10 21.64
C ASP A 153 4.59 3.09 22.25
N GLN A 154 5.22 1.91 22.25
CA GLN A 154 6.53 1.72 22.87
C GLN A 154 7.61 2.62 22.25
N ALA A 155 7.59 2.81 20.92
CA ALA A 155 8.55 3.69 20.25
C ALA A 155 8.40 5.14 20.74
N SER A 156 7.18 5.63 20.85
CA SER A 156 6.88 6.98 21.34
C SER A 156 7.20 7.17 22.82
N ILE A 157 6.96 6.13 23.64
CA ILE A 157 7.35 6.09 25.05
C ILE A 157 8.86 6.27 25.16
N ASN A 158 9.65 5.48 24.42
CA ASN A 158 11.10 5.55 24.44
C ASN A 158 11.61 6.94 24.00
N ILE A 159 10.99 7.55 22.98
CA ILE A 159 11.35 8.91 22.51
C ILE A 159 11.12 9.95 23.62
N LEU A 160 9.96 9.91 24.28
CA LEU A 160 9.63 10.86 25.34
C LEU A 160 10.44 10.62 26.61
N GLU A 161 10.75 9.37 26.94
CA GLU A 161 11.59 9.00 28.07
C GLU A 161 13.03 9.47 27.87
N ALA A 162 13.63 9.19 26.71
CA ALA A 162 14.98 9.65 26.37
C ALA A 162 15.10 11.18 26.38
N ALA A 163 14.00 11.88 26.03
CA ALA A 163 13.93 13.34 26.10
C ALA A 163 13.64 13.88 27.51
N GLY A 164 13.44 13.04 28.53
CA GLY A 164 13.05 13.44 29.89
C GLY A 164 11.67 14.09 29.96
N ARG A 165 10.78 13.77 29.01
CA ARG A 165 9.46 14.38 28.82
C ARG A 165 8.30 13.46 29.20
N LEU A 166 8.57 12.18 29.48
CA LEU A 166 7.58 11.22 29.95
C LEU A 166 7.31 11.40 31.46
N VAL A 167 6.73 12.54 31.85
CA VAL A 167 6.45 12.89 33.24
C VAL A 167 4.99 13.28 33.38
N ASP A 168 4.31 12.81 34.44
CA ASP A 168 2.89 13.09 34.65
C ASP A 168 2.65 14.60 34.78
N GLY A 169 1.64 15.10 34.09
CA GLY A 169 1.32 16.53 34.05
C GLY A 169 2.25 17.38 33.19
N LYS A 170 3.25 16.79 32.51
CA LYS A 170 4.14 17.56 31.62
C LYS A 170 3.40 18.00 30.37
N THR A 171 3.38 19.30 30.13
CA THR A 171 2.81 19.89 28.91
C THR A 171 3.84 19.95 27.78
N LEU A 172 3.39 19.64 26.57
CA LEU A 172 4.14 19.63 25.33
C LEU A 172 3.38 20.45 24.29
N GLU A 173 4.03 21.45 23.72
CA GLU A 173 3.52 22.19 22.57
C GLU A 173 3.82 21.39 21.30
N VAL A 174 2.77 20.97 20.59
CA VAL A 174 2.88 20.11 19.41
C VAL A 174 1.90 20.51 18.32
N SER A 175 2.26 20.28 17.06
CA SER A 175 1.31 20.22 15.96
C SER A 175 0.76 18.81 15.83
N LEU A 176 -0.56 18.64 15.82
CA LEU A 176 -1.21 17.35 15.64
C LEU A 176 -1.63 17.13 14.18
N GLN A 177 -1.27 15.97 13.63
CA GLN A 177 -1.71 15.52 12.31
C GLN A 177 -2.31 14.13 12.40
N ARG A 178 -3.51 13.96 11.83
CA ARG A 178 -4.17 12.65 11.75
C ARG A 178 -3.65 11.80 10.60
N GLN A 179 -3.50 10.52 10.86
CA GLN A 179 -3.18 9.50 9.87
C GLN A 179 -4.20 8.35 9.95
N GLY A 180 -4.69 7.93 8.79
CA GLY A 180 -5.70 6.87 8.65
C GLY A 180 -7.15 7.29 8.96
N LYS A 181 -8.10 6.38 8.69
CA LYS A 181 -9.55 6.56 8.93
C LYS A 181 -10.09 5.50 9.90
N GLY A 182 -11.09 5.85 10.72
CA GLY A 182 -11.79 4.92 11.61
C GLY A 182 -10.96 4.37 12.78
N TYR A 183 -11.24 3.12 13.18
CA TYR A 183 -10.71 2.44 14.37
C TYR A 183 -9.18 2.23 14.38
N GLY A 184 -8.52 2.43 13.23
CA GLY A 184 -7.06 2.36 13.08
C GLY A 184 -6.37 3.73 12.98
N SER A 185 -7.11 4.83 13.12
CA SER A 185 -6.53 6.16 13.03
C SER A 185 -5.65 6.51 14.23
N TYR A 186 -4.56 7.21 13.97
CA TYR A 186 -3.60 7.68 14.96
C TYR A 186 -3.22 9.13 14.69
N LEU A 187 -2.65 9.79 15.70
CA LEU A 187 -2.10 11.14 15.55
C LEU A 187 -0.59 11.08 15.57
N ILE A 188 0.03 11.90 14.72
CA ILE A 188 1.43 12.26 14.81
C ILE A 188 1.47 13.62 15.50
N ALA A 189 2.16 13.69 16.63
CA ALA A 189 2.40 14.91 17.37
C ALA A 189 3.84 15.35 17.12
N THR A 190 4.02 16.51 16.48
CA THR A 190 5.34 17.05 16.14
C THR A 190 5.61 18.29 16.98
N THR A 191 6.69 18.27 17.75
CA THR A 191 7.15 19.40 18.55
C THR A 191 7.71 20.51 17.66
N ALA A 192 7.85 21.73 18.19
CA ALA A 192 8.49 22.84 17.48
C ALA A 192 9.95 22.55 17.04
N LEU A 193 10.61 21.57 17.66
CA LEU A 193 11.97 21.13 17.32
C LEU A 193 11.98 20.04 16.22
N GLY A 194 10.84 19.69 15.63
CA GLY A 194 10.71 18.66 14.59
C GLY A 194 10.61 17.22 15.10
N ASN A 195 10.83 16.98 16.39
CA ASN A 195 10.66 15.63 16.97
C ASN A 195 9.19 15.23 16.96
N SER A 196 8.92 14.02 16.47
CA SER A 196 7.56 13.50 16.33
C SER A 196 7.36 12.23 17.14
N PHE A 197 6.19 12.10 17.75
CA PHE A 197 5.76 10.89 18.44
C PHE A 197 4.31 10.55 18.08
N ARG A 198 3.96 9.28 18.26
CA ARG A 198 2.70 8.71 17.79
C ARG A 198 1.73 8.48 18.95
N ILE A 199 0.49 8.93 18.75
CA ILE A 199 -0.62 8.74 19.67
C ILE A 199 -1.62 7.78 19.02
N ASN A 200 -1.66 6.57 19.55
CA ASN A 200 -2.51 5.48 19.08
C ASN A 200 -3.81 5.38 19.89
N LYS A 201 -4.70 4.48 19.46
CA LYS A 201 -5.97 4.16 20.14
C LYS A 201 -6.69 5.42 20.62
N LEU A 202 -6.98 6.31 19.67
CA LEU A 202 -7.62 7.59 19.98
C LEU A 202 -8.93 7.34 20.74
N SER A 203 -9.24 8.21 21.71
CA SER A 203 -10.51 8.14 22.40
C SER A 203 -11.67 8.44 21.44
N LYS A 204 -12.83 7.83 21.69
CA LYS A 204 -14.03 7.96 20.84
C LYS A 204 -14.44 9.41 20.57
N SER A 205 -14.26 10.29 21.54
CA SER A 205 -14.54 11.72 21.42
C SER A 205 -13.71 12.44 20.34
N PHE A 206 -12.61 11.84 19.89
CA PHE A 206 -11.70 12.40 18.90
C PHE A 206 -11.71 11.62 17.57
N TRP A 207 -12.56 10.61 17.40
CA TRP A 207 -12.63 9.80 16.17
C TRP A 207 -13.11 10.59 14.95
N GLU A 208 -14.02 11.54 15.15
CA GLU A 208 -14.58 12.38 14.08
C GLU A 208 -13.90 13.74 13.98
N ARG A 209 -13.00 14.08 14.92
CA ARG A 209 -12.27 15.35 14.87
C ARG A 209 -11.17 15.27 13.80
N SER A 210 -11.13 16.27 12.93
CA SER A 210 -10.00 16.49 12.03
C SER A 210 -8.87 17.20 12.80
N PHE A 211 -7.64 16.76 12.57
CA PHE A 211 -6.42 17.40 13.07
C PHE A 211 -5.50 17.59 11.87
N ASN A 212 -5.39 18.83 11.40
CA ASN A 212 -4.60 19.20 10.21
C ASN A 212 -3.51 20.21 10.62
N HIS A 213 -2.44 19.72 11.22
CA HIS A 213 -1.33 20.54 11.76
C HIS A 213 -1.77 21.59 12.79
N GLU A 214 -2.77 21.25 13.61
CA GLU A 214 -3.27 22.13 14.67
C GLU A 214 -2.21 22.22 15.79
N PHE A 215 -1.72 23.41 16.08
CA PHE A 215 -0.81 23.65 17.21
C PHE A 215 -1.60 23.68 18.51
N VAL A 216 -1.30 22.73 19.40
CA VAL A 216 -1.98 22.59 20.68
C VAL A 216 -1.01 22.18 21.79
N ALA A 217 -1.33 22.61 23.00
CA ALA A 217 -0.71 22.14 24.22
C ALA A 217 -1.33 20.81 24.64
N VAL A 218 -0.56 19.72 24.59
CA VAL A 218 -0.97 18.41 25.10
C VAL A 218 -0.25 18.09 26.40
N THR A 219 -0.86 17.29 27.26
CA THR A 219 -0.31 16.93 28.56
C THR A 219 -0.07 15.43 28.63
N VAL A 220 1.11 15.02 29.09
CA VAL A 220 1.40 13.61 29.38
C VAL A 220 0.63 13.20 30.64
N GLY A 221 -0.01 12.04 30.59
CA GLY A 221 -0.71 11.46 31.73
C GLY A 221 -0.49 9.96 31.83
N PHE A 222 -0.89 9.39 32.95
CA PHE A 222 -0.85 7.94 33.17
C PHE A 222 -2.24 7.41 33.48
N LYS A 223 -2.68 6.45 32.66
CA LYS A 223 -3.97 5.78 32.83
C LYS A 223 -3.77 4.50 33.62
N GLU A 224 -4.37 4.48 34.80
CA GLU A 224 -4.42 3.29 35.66
C GLU A 224 -5.13 2.13 34.94
N ARG A 225 -4.57 0.93 35.12
CA ARG A 225 -5.15 -0.30 34.59
C ARG A 225 -5.79 -1.11 35.71
N SER A 226 -6.89 -1.78 35.38
CA SER A 226 -7.54 -2.71 36.30
C SER A 226 -6.60 -3.87 36.63
N PRO A 227 -6.60 -4.37 37.88
CA PRO A 227 -5.84 -5.57 38.23
C PRO A 227 -6.16 -6.74 37.29
N GLU A 228 -5.12 -7.41 36.80
CA GLU A 228 -5.25 -8.58 35.95
C GLU A 228 -5.17 -9.85 36.81
N PRO A 229 -6.11 -10.80 36.67
CA PRO A 229 -6.01 -12.09 37.34
C PRO A 229 -4.85 -12.89 36.74
N VAL A 230 -3.97 -13.38 37.59
CA VAL A 230 -2.80 -14.19 37.24
C VAL A 230 -2.82 -15.52 37.98
N LEU A 231 -2.20 -16.53 37.40
CA LEU A 231 -1.84 -17.75 38.14
C LEU A 231 -0.39 -17.67 38.56
N MET A 232 -0.12 -18.05 39.80
CA MET A 232 1.21 -18.12 40.37
C MET A 232 1.61 -19.56 40.62
N LYS A 233 2.86 -19.90 40.29
CA LYS A 233 3.53 -21.15 40.64
C LYS A 233 4.71 -20.81 41.54
N GLU A 234 4.80 -21.41 42.72
CA GLU A 234 5.91 -21.19 43.67
C GLU A 234 6.18 -19.71 44.00
N GLY A 235 5.12 -18.91 44.14
CA GLY A 235 5.27 -17.47 44.44
C GLY A 235 5.67 -16.59 43.25
N LYS A 236 5.83 -17.16 42.05
CA LYS A 236 6.14 -16.43 40.81
C LYS A 236 4.97 -16.46 39.84
N VAL A 237 4.82 -15.42 39.02
CA VAL A 237 3.76 -15.35 38.01
C VAL A 237 4.03 -16.37 36.91
N LEU A 238 3.08 -17.29 36.70
CA LEU A 238 3.09 -18.27 35.62
C LEU A 238 2.54 -17.66 34.33
N GLY A 239 1.45 -16.91 34.43
CA GLY A 239 0.80 -16.27 33.29
C GLY A 239 -0.47 -15.53 33.69
N VAL A 240 -1.02 -14.77 32.75
CA VAL A 240 -2.22 -13.96 32.94
C VAL A 240 -3.44 -14.68 32.38
N LEU A 241 -4.55 -14.69 33.12
CA LEU A 241 -5.84 -15.08 32.56
C LEU A 241 -6.27 -14.02 31.55
N THR A 242 -6.07 -14.27 30.25
CA THR A 242 -6.41 -13.34 29.17
C THR A 242 -7.75 -13.68 28.53
N GLN A 243 -8.08 -14.96 28.39
CA GLN A 243 -9.29 -15.42 27.71
C GLN A 243 -10.56 -15.13 28.52
N LYS A 244 -11.59 -14.62 27.85
CA LYS A 244 -12.86 -14.21 28.47
C LYS A 244 -13.62 -15.43 29.00
N GLU A 245 -13.58 -16.53 28.26
CA GLU A 245 -14.24 -17.80 28.57
C GLU A 245 -13.67 -18.40 29.86
N SER A 246 -12.34 -18.39 29.99
CA SER A 246 -11.64 -18.86 31.20
C SER A 246 -11.98 -18.00 32.42
N LYS A 247 -12.02 -16.67 32.27
CA LYS A 247 -12.46 -15.76 33.35
C LYS A 247 -13.91 -16.01 33.76
N GLN A 248 -14.80 -16.18 32.79
CA GLN A 248 -16.21 -16.45 33.05
C GLN A 248 -16.41 -17.81 33.72
N ALA A 249 -15.65 -18.83 33.33
CA ALA A 249 -15.67 -20.15 33.95
C ALA A 249 -15.33 -20.08 35.44
N LEU A 250 -14.20 -19.45 35.76
CA LEU A 250 -13.75 -19.25 37.14
C LEU A 250 -14.73 -18.39 37.94
N SER A 251 -15.27 -17.34 37.33
CA SER A 251 -16.25 -16.47 37.98
C SER A 251 -17.56 -17.22 38.29
N LYS A 252 -18.12 -17.97 37.33
CA LYS A 252 -19.33 -18.79 37.52
C LYS A 252 -19.13 -19.89 38.55
N ALA A 253 -17.93 -20.48 38.61
CA ALA A 253 -17.57 -21.48 39.61
C ALA A 253 -17.30 -20.89 41.01
N GLY A 254 -17.27 -19.55 41.14
CA GLY A 254 -16.91 -18.86 42.38
C GLY A 254 -15.44 -19.02 42.77
N LEU A 255 -14.56 -19.30 41.81
CA LEU A 255 -13.13 -19.59 41.99
C LEU A 255 -12.23 -18.42 41.56
N LEU A 256 -12.79 -17.36 40.97
CA LEU A 256 -12.04 -16.15 40.61
C LEU A 256 -11.86 -15.23 41.83
N VAL A 257 -11.17 -15.73 42.86
CA VAL A 257 -10.96 -15.06 44.15
C VAL A 257 -9.47 -15.06 44.49
N GLU A 258 -8.97 -13.93 44.97
CA GLU A 258 -7.56 -13.78 45.35
C GLU A 258 -7.16 -14.78 46.43
N GLY A 259 -5.99 -15.41 46.26
CA GLY A 259 -5.50 -16.44 47.17
C GLY A 259 -6.11 -17.84 46.93
N GLN A 260 -7.03 -18.01 45.99
CA GLN A 260 -7.59 -19.32 45.66
C GLN A 260 -6.48 -20.28 45.22
N GLN A 261 -6.37 -21.43 45.89
CA GLN A 261 -5.36 -22.44 45.61
C GLN A 261 -5.93 -23.59 44.79
N PHE A 262 -5.08 -24.15 43.94
CA PHE A 262 -5.34 -25.33 43.12
C PHE A 262 -4.18 -26.32 43.32
N PRO A 263 -4.22 -27.12 44.40
CA PRO A 263 -3.22 -28.15 44.63
C PRO A 263 -3.44 -29.27 43.60
N LYS A 264 -2.41 -29.56 42.80
CA LYS A 264 -2.43 -30.56 41.71
C LYS A 264 -3.16 -30.12 40.43
N ALA A 265 -3.06 -28.85 40.06
CA ALA A 265 -3.43 -28.44 38.70
C ALA A 265 -2.46 -29.07 37.69
N VAL A 266 -2.97 -29.51 36.54
CA VAL A 266 -2.14 -30.04 35.45
C VAL A 266 -1.87 -28.92 34.46
N VAL A 267 -0.61 -28.61 34.20
CA VAL A 267 -0.18 -27.52 33.32
C VAL A 267 0.42 -28.10 32.05
N ASN A 268 -0.04 -27.61 30.90
CA ASN A 268 0.42 -28.03 29.58
C ASN A 268 0.76 -26.81 28.70
N SER A 269 1.98 -26.80 28.15
CA SER A 269 2.40 -25.90 27.10
C SER A 269 1.96 -26.45 25.75
N HIS A 270 0.93 -25.84 25.14
CA HIS A 270 0.64 -26.10 23.73
C HIS A 270 1.66 -25.36 22.87
N VAL A 271 2.79 -26.03 22.60
CA VAL A 271 3.78 -25.56 21.64
C VAL A 271 3.16 -25.68 20.25
N THR A 272 2.72 -24.55 19.69
CA THR A 272 1.99 -24.53 18.41
C THR A 272 2.90 -24.23 17.22
N THR A 273 4.09 -23.70 17.46
CA THR A 273 5.04 -23.29 16.41
C THR A 273 6.46 -23.78 16.71
N ALA A 274 7.27 -23.92 15.67
CA ALA A 274 8.70 -24.20 15.76
C ALA A 274 9.46 -23.33 14.76
N THR A 275 10.73 -23.06 15.07
CA THR A 275 11.67 -22.42 14.15
C THR A 275 12.56 -23.50 13.55
N VAL A 276 12.67 -23.48 12.22
CA VAL A 276 13.58 -24.33 11.45
C VAL A 276 14.69 -23.44 10.92
N THR A 277 15.88 -23.57 11.49
CA THR A 277 17.06 -22.76 11.13
C THR A 277 17.89 -23.50 10.10
N VAL A 278 17.81 -23.05 8.85
CA VAL A 278 18.48 -23.60 7.68
C VAL A 278 19.95 -23.23 7.68
N ASP A 279 20.80 -24.22 7.43
CA ASP A 279 22.22 -24.04 7.19
C ASP A 279 22.44 -23.52 5.75
N PRO A 280 22.85 -22.26 5.56
CA PRO A 280 22.91 -21.62 4.25
C PRO A 280 23.86 -22.34 3.28
N ASP A 281 24.92 -22.99 3.78
CA ASP A 281 25.93 -23.66 2.96
C ASP A 281 25.45 -25.00 2.39
N THR A 282 24.27 -25.46 2.80
CA THR A 282 23.72 -26.78 2.43
C THR A 282 22.48 -26.67 1.54
N VAL A 283 22.07 -25.45 1.18
CA VAL A 283 20.84 -25.20 0.42
C VAL A 283 21.01 -25.66 -1.03
N VAL A 284 20.16 -26.59 -1.43
CA VAL A 284 20.04 -27.06 -2.82
C VAL A 284 18.68 -26.64 -3.35
N TYR A 285 18.69 -25.72 -4.32
CA TYR A 285 17.48 -25.27 -4.99
C TYR A 285 17.00 -26.28 -6.04
N PRO A 286 15.68 -26.40 -6.26
CA PRO A 286 15.13 -27.27 -7.29
C PRO A 286 15.48 -26.75 -8.69
N GLN A 287 15.75 -27.67 -9.63
CA GLN A 287 16.00 -27.31 -11.03
C GLN A 287 14.75 -26.74 -11.73
N SER A 288 13.57 -27.17 -11.30
CA SER A 288 12.28 -26.68 -11.78
C SER A 288 11.48 -26.08 -10.64
N TRP A 289 10.96 -24.86 -10.84
CA TRP A 289 10.21 -24.16 -9.81
C TRP A 289 8.75 -24.60 -9.83
N THR A 290 8.31 -25.27 -8.77
CA THR A 290 6.91 -25.63 -8.60
C THR A 290 6.12 -24.40 -8.16
N LYS A 291 5.18 -23.96 -9.00
CA LYS A 291 4.24 -22.89 -8.66
C LYS A 291 3.10 -23.49 -7.84
N LEU A 292 2.75 -22.86 -6.72
CA LEU A 292 1.53 -23.18 -5.99
C LEU A 292 0.36 -23.08 -6.97
N VAL A 293 -0.43 -24.15 -7.07
CA VAL A 293 -1.66 -24.13 -7.85
C VAL A 293 -2.57 -23.13 -7.15
N PRO A 294 -3.03 -22.02 -7.76
CA PRO A 294 -4.04 -21.22 -7.11
C PRO A 294 -5.18 -22.16 -6.72
N GLU A 295 -5.69 -22.08 -5.47
CA GLU A 295 -6.98 -22.68 -5.15
C GLU A 295 -7.91 -22.39 -6.33
N SER A 296 -8.56 -23.41 -6.88
CA SER A 296 -9.39 -23.27 -8.06
C SER A 296 -10.53 -22.31 -7.73
N ASP A 297 -10.27 -21.02 -7.87
CA ASP A 297 -11.26 -20.03 -8.15
C ASP A 297 -11.88 -20.46 -9.47
N GLN A 298 -13.16 -20.71 -9.39
CA GLN A 298 -14.05 -20.45 -10.51
C GLN A 298 -13.83 -19.00 -10.95
N CYS A 299 -12.80 -18.72 -11.74
CA CYS A 299 -12.76 -17.62 -12.69
C CYS A 299 -11.49 -17.71 -13.54
N ASN A 300 -11.68 -17.82 -14.85
CA ASN A 300 -10.66 -17.39 -15.81
C ASN A 300 -10.43 -15.89 -15.60
N THR A 301 -9.42 -15.51 -14.84
CA THR A 301 -8.69 -14.24 -14.99
C THR A 301 -7.38 -14.36 -14.22
N ALA A 302 -6.25 -14.05 -14.86
CA ALA A 302 -4.96 -13.99 -14.19
C ALA A 302 -5.08 -13.11 -12.95
N SER A 303 -4.76 -13.65 -11.77
CA SER A 303 -4.89 -12.91 -10.52
C SER A 303 -4.02 -11.64 -10.58
N PRO A 304 -4.54 -10.46 -10.14
CA PRO A 304 -3.84 -9.17 -10.26
C PRO A 304 -2.45 -9.17 -9.65
N SER A 305 -2.21 -9.96 -8.60
CA SER A 305 -0.93 -10.12 -7.91
C SER A 305 0.14 -10.81 -8.76
N LEU A 306 -0.24 -11.75 -9.63
CA LEU A 306 0.67 -12.47 -10.51
C LEU A 306 1.12 -11.57 -11.65
N LEU A 307 0.18 -10.83 -12.25
CA LEU A 307 0.47 -9.76 -13.19
C LEU A 307 1.36 -8.68 -12.54
N TYR A 308 1.06 -8.26 -11.31
CA TYR A 308 1.88 -7.28 -10.60
C TYR A 308 3.30 -7.79 -10.32
N SER A 309 3.46 -9.06 -9.91
CA SER A 309 4.78 -9.65 -9.65
C SER A 309 5.62 -9.81 -10.92
N GLN A 310 4.99 -10.16 -12.04
CA GLN A 310 5.63 -10.21 -13.35
C GLN A 310 6.00 -8.80 -13.82
N MET A 311 5.08 -7.84 -13.72
CA MET A 311 5.34 -6.42 -14.04
C MET A 311 6.43 -5.82 -13.15
N PHE A 312 6.51 -6.21 -11.88
CA PHE A 312 7.52 -5.73 -10.95
C PHE A 312 8.90 -6.33 -11.25
N ARG A 313 8.98 -7.63 -11.56
CA ARG A 313 10.23 -8.29 -11.98
C ARG A 313 10.72 -7.78 -13.34
N THR A 314 9.82 -7.50 -14.28
CA THR A 314 10.19 -6.85 -15.53
C THR A 314 10.66 -5.43 -15.28
N LYS A 315 9.99 -4.63 -14.45
CA LYS A 315 10.45 -3.27 -14.09
C LYS A 315 11.82 -3.24 -13.40
N LEU A 316 12.17 -4.26 -12.63
CA LEU A 316 13.46 -4.38 -11.95
C LEU A 316 14.62 -4.76 -12.89
N THR A 317 14.33 -5.29 -14.08
CA THR A 317 15.33 -5.75 -15.05
C THR A 317 15.26 -5.01 -16.37
N GLN A 318 14.32 -4.06 -16.52
CA GLN A 318 14.11 -3.25 -17.71
C GLN A 318 14.89 -1.94 -17.61
N LEU A 319 15.52 -1.57 -18.72
CA LEU A 319 16.18 -0.28 -18.83
C LEU A 319 15.13 0.84 -18.94
N PRO A 320 15.27 1.96 -18.22
CA PRO A 320 14.36 3.09 -18.35
C PRO A 320 14.46 3.70 -19.75
N PRO A 321 13.34 4.03 -20.41
CA PRO A 321 13.40 4.66 -21.72
C PRO A 321 13.91 6.10 -21.59
N LEU A 322 14.76 6.53 -22.51
CA LEU A 322 15.34 7.88 -22.53
C LEU A 322 14.86 8.60 -23.79
N LEU A 323 14.37 9.83 -23.62
CA LEU A 323 13.95 10.69 -24.72
C LEU A 323 14.93 11.84 -24.86
N PHE A 324 15.41 12.08 -26.08
CA PHE A 324 16.42 13.10 -26.32
C PHE A 324 16.21 13.83 -27.65
N LEU A 325 16.72 15.05 -27.73
CA LEU A 325 16.76 15.84 -28.95
C LEU A 325 18.17 15.85 -29.52
N LYS A 326 18.30 15.59 -30.81
CA LYS A 326 19.53 15.72 -31.59
C LYS A 326 19.29 16.74 -32.70
N GLU A 327 19.89 17.91 -32.61
CA GLU A 327 19.65 19.05 -33.52
C GLU A 327 20.29 18.85 -34.90
N ASP A 328 21.36 18.06 -34.97
CA ASP A 328 22.22 17.80 -36.12
C ASP A 328 22.09 16.36 -36.62
N TYR A 329 20.86 15.87 -36.81
CA TYR A 329 20.63 14.52 -37.32
C TYR A 329 20.50 14.50 -38.85
N GLU A 330 21.23 13.58 -39.48
CA GLU A 330 21.19 13.39 -40.93
C GLU A 330 20.02 12.48 -41.33
N TRP A 331 19.04 13.03 -42.05
CA TRP A 331 17.92 12.29 -42.60
C TRP A 331 18.18 11.89 -44.05
N THR A 332 17.93 10.62 -44.40
CA THR A 332 17.92 10.19 -45.80
C THR A 332 16.54 10.43 -46.40
N THR A 333 16.46 11.31 -47.40
CA THR A 333 15.21 11.55 -48.15
C THR A 333 14.91 10.41 -49.13
N ALA A 334 13.67 10.30 -49.60
CA ALA A 334 13.23 9.26 -50.56
C ALA A 334 14.03 9.25 -51.89
N ASN A 335 14.81 10.31 -52.16
CA ASN A 335 15.64 10.46 -53.35
C ASN A 335 17.13 10.13 -53.09
N GLY A 336 17.48 9.66 -51.88
CA GLY A 336 18.86 9.32 -51.50
C GLY A 336 19.76 10.51 -51.15
N GLN A 337 19.19 11.72 -50.99
CA GLN A 337 19.93 12.89 -50.51
C GLN A 337 19.87 12.98 -48.98
N VAL A 338 21.01 13.30 -48.37
CA VAL A 338 21.16 13.50 -46.93
C VAL A 338 20.87 14.96 -46.59
N GLU A 339 19.97 15.19 -45.63
CA GLU A 339 19.60 16.53 -45.14
C GLU A 339 19.72 16.57 -43.61
N GLU A 340 20.45 17.55 -43.08
CA GLU A 340 20.56 17.77 -41.63
C GLU A 340 19.29 18.45 -41.11
N GLN A 341 18.55 17.77 -40.23
CA GLN A 341 17.37 18.30 -39.56
C GLN A 341 17.30 17.75 -38.12
N PRO A 342 16.67 18.47 -37.18
CA PRO A 342 16.54 17.97 -35.83
C PRO A 342 15.78 16.64 -35.79
N ALA A 343 16.20 15.74 -34.90
CA ALA A 343 15.57 14.47 -34.62
C ALA A 343 15.25 14.33 -33.13
N LEU A 344 14.07 13.79 -32.86
CA LEU A 344 13.68 13.31 -31.55
C LEU A 344 14.08 11.83 -31.45
N GLY A 345 15.09 11.55 -30.64
CA GLY A 345 15.58 10.21 -30.37
C GLY A 345 14.90 9.58 -29.16
N LEU A 346 14.64 8.29 -29.24
CA LEU A 346 14.06 7.48 -28.17
C LEU A 346 14.91 6.22 -27.98
N SER A 347 15.59 6.13 -26.85
CA SER A 347 16.35 4.94 -26.45
C SER A 347 15.49 4.05 -25.57
N VAL A 348 15.23 2.84 -26.02
CA VAL A 348 14.39 1.86 -25.32
C VAL A 348 15.15 0.56 -25.10
N ASP A 349 14.78 -0.18 -24.05
CA ASP A 349 15.27 -1.54 -23.85
C ASP A 349 15.09 -2.35 -25.15
N ALA A 350 16.15 -2.97 -25.65
CA ALA A 350 16.12 -3.70 -26.93
C ALA A 350 15.04 -4.79 -26.97
N ARG A 351 14.65 -5.35 -25.81
CA ARG A 351 13.58 -6.36 -25.71
C ARG A 351 12.18 -5.77 -25.93
N LEU A 352 12.02 -4.46 -25.72
CA LEU A 352 10.77 -3.73 -25.89
C LEU A 352 10.69 -2.97 -27.22
N SER A 353 11.82 -2.83 -27.92
CA SER A 353 11.91 -2.14 -29.21
C SER A 353 10.88 -2.59 -30.25
N PRO A 354 10.63 -3.90 -30.48
CA PRO A 354 9.61 -4.32 -31.46
C PRO A 354 8.21 -3.79 -31.15
N ALA A 355 7.81 -3.84 -29.88
CA ALA A 355 6.51 -3.34 -29.43
C ALA A 355 6.43 -1.81 -29.48
N THR A 356 7.53 -1.11 -29.17
CA THR A 356 7.61 0.35 -29.28
C THR A 356 7.49 0.81 -30.73
N LYS A 357 8.18 0.17 -31.66
CA LYS A 357 8.12 0.46 -33.10
C LYS A 357 6.71 0.25 -33.66
N GLU A 358 6.07 -0.86 -33.30
CA GLU A 358 4.68 -1.13 -33.69
C GLU A 358 3.71 -0.09 -33.11
N TRP A 359 3.89 0.31 -31.84
CA TRP A 359 3.09 1.35 -31.22
C TRP A 359 3.28 2.72 -31.89
N LEU A 360 4.51 3.14 -32.18
CA LEU A 360 4.79 4.41 -32.87
C LEU A 360 4.13 4.44 -34.25
N SER A 361 4.22 3.35 -35.02
CA SER A 361 3.54 3.21 -36.31
C SER A 361 2.02 3.27 -36.17
N ALA A 362 1.44 2.63 -35.15
CA ALA A 362 0.00 2.66 -34.88
C ALA A 362 -0.51 4.06 -34.50
N GLN A 363 0.35 4.89 -33.88
CA GLN A 363 0.07 6.30 -33.61
C GLN A 363 0.32 7.23 -34.80
N GLY A 364 0.68 6.69 -35.97
CA GLY A 364 0.96 7.47 -37.18
C GLY A 364 2.29 8.23 -37.14
N VAL A 365 3.20 7.90 -36.22
CA VAL A 365 4.53 8.52 -36.13
C VAL A 365 5.48 7.82 -37.08
N GLN A 366 6.12 8.60 -37.95
CA GLN A 366 7.20 8.10 -38.79
C GLN A 366 8.49 8.02 -37.99
N TRP A 367 9.14 6.86 -38.03
CA TRP A 367 10.37 6.59 -37.31
C TRP A 367 11.42 5.91 -38.21
N GLN A 368 12.69 6.06 -37.86
CA GLN A 368 13.83 5.43 -38.51
C GLN A 368 14.80 4.90 -37.46
N GLU A 369 15.51 3.83 -37.79
CA GLU A 369 16.65 3.37 -36.99
C GLU A 369 17.86 4.28 -37.25
N ALA A 370 18.87 4.19 -36.38
CA ALA A 370 20.11 4.93 -36.58
C ALA A 370 20.70 4.63 -37.96
N PHE A 371 21.00 5.69 -38.70
CA PHE A 371 21.58 5.58 -40.04
C PHE A 371 22.95 4.88 -40.03
N ASP A 372 23.77 5.21 -39.04
CA ASP A 372 25.09 4.60 -38.80
C ASP A 372 25.05 3.77 -37.50
N PRO A 373 25.35 2.45 -37.56
CA PRO A 373 25.45 1.60 -36.38
C PRO A 373 26.45 2.08 -35.32
N ASP A 374 27.45 2.87 -35.71
CA ASP A 374 28.48 3.43 -34.83
C ASP A 374 27.96 4.59 -33.99
N TRP A 375 26.86 5.25 -34.40
CA TRP A 375 26.26 6.37 -33.66
C TRP A 375 25.52 5.93 -32.39
N VAL A 376 25.22 4.64 -32.28
CA VAL A 376 24.43 4.06 -31.18
C VAL A 376 25.16 2.89 -30.52
N GLU A 377 26.48 2.82 -30.69
CA GLU A 377 27.32 1.75 -30.15
C GLU A 377 27.23 1.71 -28.62
N LEU A 378 27.25 2.87 -27.96
CA LEU A 378 27.23 2.99 -26.50
C LEU A 378 25.88 2.57 -25.90
N GLU A 379 24.79 2.87 -26.61
CA GLU A 379 23.43 2.42 -26.33
C GLU A 379 23.32 0.90 -26.47
N ARG A 380 23.81 0.35 -27.60
CA ARG A 380 23.77 -1.09 -27.88
C ARG A 380 24.56 -1.88 -26.84
N GLU A 381 25.75 -1.42 -26.47
CA GLU A 381 26.54 -2.04 -25.40
C GLU A 381 25.78 -2.14 -24.07
N ARG A 382 24.90 -1.17 -23.79
CA ARG A 382 24.12 -1.12 -22.55
C ARG A 382 22.81 -1.88 -22.63
N GLY A 383 22.42 -2.33 -23.83
CA GLY A 383 21.19 -3.07 -24.11
C GLY A 383 20.01 -2.20 -24.56
N TYR A 384 20.30 -0.98 -25.01
CA TYR A 384 19.35 -0.07 -25.62
C TYR A 384 19.31 -0.24 -27.14
N GLU A 385 18.15 0.07 -27.71
CA GLU A 385 17.95 0.31 -29.13
C GLU A 385 17.34 1.69 -29.32
N VAL A 386 17.83 2.43 -30.33
CA VAL A 386 17.49 3.84 -30.54
C VAL A 386 16.63 4.00 -31.78
N VAL A 387 15.57 4.79 -31.63
CA VAL A 387 14.65 5.13 -32.71
C VAL A 387 14.59 6.65 -32.86
N PHE A 388 14.75 7.14 -34.09
CA PHE A 388 14.69 8.56 -34.42
C PHE A 388 13.37 8.92 -35.09
N MET A 389 12.80 10.06 -34.69
CA MET A 389 11.54 10.62 -35.17
C MET A 389 11.73 12.08 -35.57
N LYS A 390 10.98 12.56 -36.57
CA LYS A 390 11.00 13.99 -36.92
C LYS A 390 10.17 14.77 -35.89
N PRO A 391 10.75 15.69 -35.11
CA PRO A 391 10.05 16.37 -34.01
C PRO A 391 8.74 17.03 -34.46
N ASP A 392 8.76 17.71 -35.61
CA ASP A 392 7.61 18.44 -36.16
C ASP A 392 6.47 17.52 -36.62
N LEU A 393 6.73 16.22 -36.77
CA LEU A 393 5.76 15.23 -37.25
C LEU A 393 5.28 14.30 -36.13
N VAL A 394 5.75 14.46 -34.89
CA VAL A 394 5.25 13.71 -33.73
C VAL A 394 4.01 14.42 -33.18
N PRO A 395 2.81 13.82 -33.24
CA PRO A 395 1.63 14.42 -32.66
C PRO A 395 1.79 14.59 -31.14
N LEU A 396 1.26 15.68 -30.59
CA LEU A 396 1.33 15.96 -29.15
C LEU A 396 0.69 14.83 -28.30
N SER A 397 -0.32 14.16 -28.84
CA SER A 397 -0.95 12.98 -28.22
C SER A 397 0.00 11.78 -28.05
N VAL A 398 1.15 11.80 -28.73
CA VAL A 398 2.21 10.78 -28.64
C VAL A 398 3.38 11.30 -27.82
N LEU A 399 3.73 12.57 -27.97
CA LEU A 399 4.84 13.22 -27.27
C LEU A 399 4.61 13.32 -25.76
N GLU A 400 3.38 13.63 -25.33
CA GLU A 400 3.01 13.73 -23.90
C GLU A 400 3.21 12.40 -23.15
N PRO A 401 2.67 11.26 -23.63
CA PRO A 401 2.98 9.95 -23.03
C PRO A 401 4.47 9.59 -23.04
N LEU A 402 5.22 10.02 -24.06
CA LEU A 402 6.67 9.77 -24.13
C LEU A 402 7.42 10.57 -23.06
N LEU A 403 7.09 11.84 -22.86
CA LEU A 403 7.66 12.67 -21.79
C LEU A 403 7.27 12.17 -20.40
N GLU A 404 6.00 11.81 -20.19
CA GLU A 404 5.57 11.25 -18.90
C GLU A 404 6.30 9.94 -18.56
N ARG A 405 6.62 9.13 -19.59
CA ARG A 405 7.24 7.81 -19.43
C ARG A 405 8.77 7.85 -19.39
N CYS A 406 9.41 8.76 -20.12
CA CYS A 406 10.87 8.91 -20.19
C CYS A 406 11.41 9.97 -19.22
N GLY A 407 10.52 10.81 -18.68
CA GLY A 407 10.85 11.91 -17.77
C GLY A 407 11.26 13.17 -18.53
N GLU A 408 12.48 13.62 -18.31
CA GLU A 408 13.00 14.85 -18.90
C GLU A 408 13.43 14.64 -20.37
N LEU A 409 13.25 15.66 -21.21
CA LEU A 409 13.81 15.67 -22.56
C LEU A 409 15.30 16.03 -22.48
N LEU A 410 16.16 15.11 -22.89
CA LEU A 410 17.61 15.25 -22.85
C LEU A 410 18.14 15.89 -24.14
N GLN A 411 19.35 16.46 -24.10
CA GLN A 411 20.00 17.05 -25.27
C GLN A 411 21.20 16.19 -25.67
N ALA A 412 21.19 15.70 -26.91
CA ALA A 412 22.26 14.89 -27.50
C ALA A 412 23.20 15.71 -28.40
N SER A 413 22.89 16.98 -28.68
CA SER A 413 23.72 17.88 -29.49
C SER A 413 24.28 19.04 -28.66
N GLY A 414 25.57 19.34 -28.82
CA GLY A 414 26.24 20.43 -28.12
C GLY A 414 26.83 20.07 -26.75
N GLN A 415 27.20 21.09 -25.98
CA GLN A 415 27.79 20.97 -24.64
C GLN A 415 26.95 21.82 -23.65
N PRO A 416 26.39 21.24 -22.57
CA PRO A 416 26.53 19.83 -22.14
C PRO A 416 25.63 18.86 -22.92
N ASN A 417 26.13 17.65 -23.15
CA ASN A 417 25.36 16.54 -23.72
C ASN A 417 24.70 15.74 -22.59
N THR A 418 23.55 16.23 -22.12
CA THR A 418 22.84 15.65 -20.98
C THR A 418 22.31 14.25 -21.27
N TYR A 419 22.13 13.91 -22.55
CA TYR A 419 21.76 12.57 -22.97
C TYR A 419 22.87 11.55 -22.72
N LEU A 420 24.10 11.83 -23.15
CA LEU A 420 25.25 10.94 -22.92
C LEU A 420 25.55 10.79 -21.42
N GLU A 421 25.52 11.89 -20.66
CA GLU A 421 25.71 11.86 -19.21
C GLU A 421 24.69 10.93 -18.52
N ARG A 422 23.42 10.99 -18.95
CA ARG A 422 22.38 10.13 -18.41
C ARG A 422 22.58 8.67 -18.81
N LEU A 423 22.86 8.42 -20.09
CA LEU A 423 23.09 7.09 -20.63
C LEU A 423 24.26 6.37 -19.92
N GLU A 424 25.31 7.12 -19.54
CA GLU A 424 26.45 6.57 -18.82
C GLU A 424 26.12 6.13 -17.39
N TYR A 425 25.16 6.80 -16.75
CA TYR A 425 24.69 6.52 -15.39
C TYR A 425 23.77 5.29 -15.32
N GLU A 426 23.09 4.94 -16.42
CA GLU A 426 22.18 3.80 -16.47
C GLU A 426 22.93 2.45 -16.38
N PRO A 427 22.39 1.45 -15.66
CA PRO A 427 23.09 0.18 -15.43
C PRO A 427 23.28 -0.62 -16.74
N LYS A 428 24.50 -1.10 -17.00
CA LYS A 428 24.78 -2.02 -18.12
C LYS A 428 24.11 -3.38 -17.85
N LEU A 429 23.29 -3.86 -18.78
CA LEU A 429 22.68 -5.19 -18.64
C LEU A 429 23.76 -6.29 -18.61
N PRO A 430 23.60 -7.36 -17.80
CA PRO A 430 24.54 -8.47 -17.73
C PRO A 430 24.77 -9.13 -19.09
N LEU A 431 26.03 -9.46 -19.39
CA LEU A 431 26.42 -10.13 -20.63
C LEU A 431 25.64 -11.44 -20.88
N SER A 432 25.19 -12.16 -19.85
CA SER A 432 24.37 -13.38 -20.00
C SER A 432 22.96 -13.13 -20.58
N ILE A 433 22.45 -11.91 -20.47
CA ILE A 433 21.17 -11.47 -21.06
C ILE A 433 21.39 -10.94 -22.48
N LEU A 434 22.51 -10.25 -22.72
CA LEU A 434 22.91 -9.71 -24.02
C LEU A 434 23.44 -10.80 -24.98
N SER A 435 24.16 -11.81 -24.48
CA SER A 435 24.78 -12.91 -25.26
C SER A 435 23.81 -13.92 -25.84
N ARG A 436 22.49 -13.80 -25.55
CA ARG A 436 21.47 -14.48 -26.36
C ARG A 436 21.29 -13.85 -27.75
N GLN A 437 21.84 -12.66 -27.99
CA GLN A 437 21.69 -11.92 -29.23
C GLN A 437 22.98 -11.72 -30.03
N GLU A 438 24.20 -11.83 -29.45
CA GLU A 438 25.42 -11.50 -30.19
C GLU A 438 26.61 -12.44 -29.86
N GLU A 439 26.79 -13.50 -30.66
CA GLU A 439 28.12 -13.95 -31.04
C GLU A 439 28.70 -12.90 -32.01
N SER A 440 29.55 -11.97 -31.57
CA SER A 440 30.79 -11.54 -32.24
C SER A 440 31.37 -10.19 -31.71
N ILE A 441 32.55 -10.29 -31.08
CA ILE A 441 33.71 -9.36 -31.12
C ILE A 441 33.74 -8.11 -30.18
N LEU A 442 34.46 -8.27 -29.04
CA LEU A 442 35.61 -7.50 -28.46
C LEU A 442 35.81 -6.01 -28.87
N LYS A 443 36.23 -4.99 -28.08
CA LYS A 443 36.91 -4.79 -26.76
C LYS A 443 37.04 -3.24 -26.52
N ALA A 444 36.61 -2.69 -25.36
CA ALA A 444 37.42 -2.07 -24.27
C ALA A 444 37.80 -0.53 -24.24
N VAL A 445 37.27 0.18 -23.20
CA VAL A 445 37.98 1.00 -22.12
C VAL A 445 38.23 2.54 -22.37
N PRO A 446 38.22 3.47 -21.36
CA PRO A 446 37.16 4.47 -21.09
C PRO A 446 37.70 5.94 -21.02
N HIS A 447 36.94 6.96 -20.56
CA HIS A 447 37.43 8.04 -19.67
C HIS A 447 36.30 9.01 -19.22
N SER A 448 36.46 9.52 -17.99
CA SER A 448 35.48 10.22 -17.11
C SER A 448 35.71 11.74 -17.01
N VAL A 449 34.67 12.58 -16.86
CA VAL A 449 34.68 13.83 -16.02
C VAL A 449 33.26 14.24 -15.56
N THR A 450 33.16 14.69 -14.30
CA THR A 450 32.01 15.21 -13.52
C THR A 450 31.51 16.64 -13.86
N PRO A 451 30.30 17.05 -13.39
CA PRO A 451 29.45 18.06 -14.03
C PRO A 451 29.42 19.44 -13.34
N ALA A 452 28.79 20.43 -14.01
CA ALA A 452 28.25 21.64 -13.38
C ALA A 452 26.91 22.05 -14.01
N THR A 453 25.90 22.20 -13.15
CA THR A 453 24.49 22.42 -13.45
C THR A 453 24.17 23.90 -13.78
N SER A 454 23.37 24.13 -14.82
CA SER A 454 22.51 25.33 -14.92
C SER A 454 21.34 25.08 -15.88
N ALA A 455 20.11 25.34 -15.43
CA ALA A 455 18.88 25.16 -16.20
C ALA A 455 18.50 26.44 -16.97
N VAL A 456 17.96 26.29 -18.18
CA VAL A 456 17.50 27.40 -19.05
C VAL A 456 16.00 27.19 -19.40
N PRO A 457 15.18 28.25 -19.58
CA PRO A 457 13.71 28.15 -19.65
C PRO A 457 13.17 27.94 -21.08
N LEU A 458 11.93 27.43 -21.14
CA LEU A 458 11.18 27.03 -22.34
C LEU A 458 10.63 28.21 -23.19
N PRO A 459 10.31 27.99 -24.49
CA PRO A 459 9.80 29.01 -25.40
C PRO A 459 8.37 29.51 -25.06
N PRO A 460 8.00 30.76 -25.41
CA PRO A 460 6.73 31.39 -25.02
C PRO A 460 5.46 30.72 -25.60
N SER A 461 5.55 30.12 -26.79
CA SER A 461 4.42 29.38 -27.40
C SER A 461 4.07 28.10 -26.64
N TYR A 462 5.07 27.45 -26.03
CA TYR A 462 4.89 26.30 -25.16
C TYR A 462 4.29 26.69 -23.81
N GLN A 463 4.65 27.87 -23.28
CA GLN A 463 4.07 28.41 -22.05
C GLN A 463 2.56 28.64 -22.19
N ALA A 464 2.10 29.24 -23.29
CA ALA A 464 0.67 29.51 -23.52
C ALA A 464 -0.17 28.22 -23.67
N SER A 465 0.39 27.19 -24.33
CA SER A 465 -0.27 25.89 -24.47
C SER A 465 -0.34 25.14 -23.13
N LEU A 466 0.73 25.18 -22.34
CA LEU A 466 0.79 24.58 -21.01
C LEU A 466 -0.20 25.26 -20.05
N GLU A 467 -0.30 26.59 -20.08
CA GLU A 467 -1.27 27.33 -19.27
C GLU A 467 -2.71 27.00 -19.64
N PHE A 468 -3.01 26.81 -20.93
CA PHE A 468 -4.33 26.38 -21.37
C PHE A 468 -4.69 24.98 -20.86
N GLN A 469 -3.75 24.03 -20.93
CA GLN A 469 -3.96 22.66 -20.47
C GLN A 469 -4.10 22.58 -18.95
N GLN A 470 -3.29 23.33 -18.20
CA GLN A 470 -3.42 23.45 -16.74
C GLN A 470 -4.78 24.08 -16.36
N ALA A 471 -5.22 25.10 -17.09
CA ALA A 471 -6.53 25.70 -16.86
C ALA A 471 -7.68 24.74 -17.18
N GLN A 472 -7.54 23.87 -18.20
CA GLN A 472 -8.54 22.83 -18.50
C GLN A 472 -8.62 21.76 -17.40
N ILE A 473 -7.48 21.28 -16.89
CA ILE A 473 -7.42 20.32 -15.78
C ILE A 473 -8.07 20.92 -14.54
N LEU A 474 -7.73 22.17 -14.23
CA LEU A 474 -8.30 22.87 -13.08
C LEU A 474 -9.83 23.05 -13.25
N GLN A 475 -10.29 23.40 -14.44
CA GLN A 475 -11.72 23.50 -14.75
C GLN A 475 -12.45 22.15 -14.64
N ALA A 476 -11.81 21.05 -15.04
CA ALA A 476 -12.35 19.70 -14.91
C ALA A 476 -12.52 19.30 -13.43
N GLN A 477 -11.49 19.55 -12.60
CA GLN A 477 -11.55 19.32 -11.15
C GLN A 477 -12.67 20.13 -10.48
N ARG A 478 -12.84 21.40 -10.87
CA ARG A 478 -13.92 22.26 -10.37
C ARG A 478 -15.30 21.74 -10.77
N THR A 479 -15.42 21.22 -11.98
CA THR A 479 -16.67 20.62 -12.49
C THR A 479 -17.02 19.34 -11.73
N GLU A 480 -16.05 18.46 -11.53
CA GLU A 480 -16.24 17.22 -10.77
C GLU A 480 -16.68 17.51 -9.33
N ALA A 481 -16.08 18.51 -8.69
CA ALA A 481 -16.36 18.90 -7.32
C ALA A 481 -17.80 19.39 -7.08
N ILE A 482 -18.52 19.85 -8.11
CA ILE A 482 -19.86 20.44 -7.94
C ILE A 482 -20.95 19.78 -8.79
N ALA A 483 -20.62 18.91 -9.75
CA ALA A 483 -21.60 18.32 -10.66
C ALA A 483 -22.72 17.55 -9.92
N GLU A 484 -22.37 16.78 -8.89
CA GLU A 484 -23.34 16.05 -8.07
C GLU A 484 -24.24 17.00 -7.26
N ILE A 485 -23.68 18.11 -6.76
CA ILE A 485 -24.41 19.14 -6.00
C ILE A 485 -25.42 19.82 -6.92
N VAL A 486 -24.99 20.21 -8.12
CA VAL A 486 -25.82 20.86 -9.15
C VAL A 486 -26.94 19.92 -9.60
N HIS A 487 -26.66 18.65 -9.87
CA HIS A 487 -27.68 17.68 -10.25
C HIS A 487 -28.69 17.40 -9.12
N SER A 488 -28.21 17.27 -7.88
CA SER A 488 -29.08 17.09 -6.71
C SER A 488 -30.01 18.29 -6.54
N PHE A 489 -29.53 19.51 -6.80
CA PHE A 489 -30.35 20.71 -6.80
C PHE A 489 -31.45 20.67 -7.87
N LEU A 490 -31.12 20.25 -9.10
CA LEU A 490 -32.10 20.10 -10.17
C LEU A 490 -33.22 19.13 -9.78
N TYR A 491 -32.86 18.03 -9.12
CA TYR A 491 -33.81 17.00 -8.71
C TYR A 491 -34.73 17.43 -7.56
N LEU A 492 -34.24 18.27 -6.63
CA LEU A 492 -34.94 18.60 -5.38
C LEU A 492 -35.83 19.85 -5.47
N GLU A 493 -35.47 20.84 -6.29
CA GLU A 493 -36.16 22.13 -6.35
C GLU A 493 -37.04 22.33 -7.61
N GLY A 494 -37.02 21.40 -8.58
CA GLY A 494 -37.69 21.57 -9.87
C GLY A 494 -38.97 20.76 -10.07
N LYS A 495 -40.09 21.44 -10.40
CA LYS A 495 -41.03 20.86 -11.38
C LYS A 495 -40.52 21.23 -12.77
N PRO A 496 -40.30 20.25 -13.67
CA PRO A 496 -39.62 20.50 -14.94
C PRO A 496 -40.45 21.44 -15.82
N THR A 497 -39.82 22.53 -16.27
CA THR A 497 -40.23 23.21 -17.51
C THR A 497 -39.98 22.27 -18.70
N PRO A 498 -40.58 22.49 -19.88
CA PRO A 498 -40.35 21.68 -21.08
C PRO A 498 -38.87 21.56 -21.49
N THR A 499 -38.01 22.45 -20.99
CA THR A 499 -36.56 22.51 -21.24
C THR A 499 -35.69 22.02 -20.08
N GLY A 500 -36.24 21.71 -18.91
CA GLY A 500 -35.48 21.18 -17.76
C GLY A 500 -34.51 22.16 -17.07
N SER A 501 -34.68 23.47 -17.26
CA SER A 501 -33.82 24.53 -16.69
C SER A 501 -34.30 24.98 -15.29
N ILE A 502 -33.42 25.06 -14.30
CA ILE A 502 -33.74 25.51 -12.93
C ILE A 502 -32.68 26.50 -12.44
N ALA A 503 -33.14 27.61 -11.84
CA ALA A 503 -32.25 28.59 -11.23
C ALA A 503 -31.63 28.04 -9.93
N ILE A 504 -30.30 28.11 -9.82
CA ILE A 504 -29.57 27.76 -8.61
C ILE A 504 -29.02 29.05 -8.00
N GLY A 505 -29.70 29.54 -6.96
CA GLY A 505 -29.41 30.84 -6.36
C GLY A 505 -29.74 32.01 -7.30
N LYS A 506 -29.09 33.16 -7.09
CA LYS A 506 -29.33 34.40 -7.87
C LYS A 506 -28.49 34.52 -9.15
N SER A 507 -27.51 33.64 -9.33
CA SER A 507 -26.42 33.88 -10.29
C SER A 507 -26.21 32.75 -11.29
N ASN A 508 -26.76 31.56 -11.05
CA ASN A 508 -26.53 30.38 -11.89
C ASN A 508 -27.85 29.72 -12.30
N THR A 509 -27.83 29.06 -13.45
CA THR A 509 -28.95 28.29 -13.98
C THR A 509 -28.43 26.95 -14.45
N ALA A 510 -28.96 25.88 -13.90
CA ALA A 510 -28.59 24.53 -14.28
C ALA A 510 -29.63 23.96 -15.24
N VAL A 511 -29.17 23.13 -16.17
CA VAL A 511 -29.98 22.48 -17.19
C VAL A 511 -29.53 21.03 -17.30
N TRP A 512 -30.50 20.11 -17.36
CA TRP A 512 -30.25 18.72 -17.68
C TRP A 512 -30.66 18.42 -19.12
N ASP A 513 -29.69 18.16 -19.98
CA ASP A 513 -29.93 17.72 -21.36
C ASP A 513 -30.11 16.19 -21.38
N THR A 514 -31.38 15.77 -21.40
CA THR A 514 -31.77 14.35 -21.46
C THR A 514 -31.30 13.64 -22.73
N THR A 515 -31.09 14.37 -23.85
CA THR A 515 -30.70 13.76 -25.13
C THR A 515 -29.21 13.39 -25.14
N ARG A 516 -28.38 14.20 -24.48
CA ARG A 516 -26.94 13.99 -24.38
C ARG A 516 -26.51 13.37 -23.06
N SER A 517 -27.44 13.22 -22.11
CA SER A 517 -27.14 12.88 -20.71
C SER A 517 -26.09 13.84 -20.12
N GLU A 518 -26.25 15.13 -20.40
CA GLU A 518 -25.31 16.17 -20.00
C GLU A 518 -25.93 17.13 -18.97
N LEU A 519 -25.15 17.47 -17.97
CA LEU A 519 -25.42 18.50 -16.99
C LEU A 519 -24.70 19.79 -17.41
N LEU A 520 -25.46 20.87 -17.54
CA LEU A 520 -24.98 22.18 -17.97
C LEU A 520 -25.25 23.21 -16.88
N LEU A 521 -24.30 24.11 -16.64
CA LEU A 521 -24.46 25.26 -15.74
C LEU A 521 -24.13 26.56 -16.47
N TYR A 522 -25.02 27.53 -16.40
CA TYR A 522 -24.91 28.84 -17.05
C TYR A 522 -24.94 29.97 -16.02
N SER A 523 -24.38 31.13 -16.39
CA SER A 523 -24.63 32.39 -15.67
C SER A 523 -26.03 32.92 -15.95
N ARG A 524 -26.73 33.35 -14.90
CA ARG A 524 -27.87 34.29 -14.94
C ARG A 524 -28.97 33.99 -15.99
N GLY A 525 -29.37 32.73 -16.14
CA GLY A 525 -30.54 32.37 -16.98
C GLY A 525 -30.32 32.39 -18.49
N GLU A 526 -29.10 32.68 -18.97
CA GLU A 526 -28.78 32.73 -20.39
C GLU A 526 -28.53 31.32 -20.95
N THR A 527 -29.58 30.66 -21.45
CA THR A 527 -29.51 29.25 -21.90
C THR A 527 -29.46 29.08 -23.43
N ASP A 528 -29.90 30.07 -24.20
CA ASP A 528 -30.10 29.92 -25.65
C ASP A 528 -28.90 30.33 -26.52
N SER A 529 -27.82 30.91 -25.96
CA SER A 529 -26.65 31.35 -26.77
C SER A 529 -25.32 31.55 -26.02
N SER A 530 -25.24 31.15 -24.74
CA SER A 530 -24.03 31.37 -23.93
C SER A 530 -23.17 30.10 -23.80
N VAL A 531 -21.85 30.26 -23.66
CA VAL A 531 -20.94 29.16 -23.33
C VAL A 531 -21.21 28.73 -21.88
N PRO A 532 -21.49 27.44 -21.60
CA PRO A 532 -21.75 27.00 -20.24
C PRO A 532 -20.49 27.13 -19.38
N LYS A 533 -20.68 27.52 -18.12
CA LYS A 533 -19.62 27.53 -17.11
C LYS A 533 -19.17 26.14 -16.72
N MET A 534 -20.07 25.16 -16.84
CA MET A 534 -19.83 23.78 -16.48
C MET A 534 -20.57 22.89 -17.47
N ARG A 535 -19.89 21.84 -17.92
CA ARG A 535 -20.49 20.78 -18.73
C ARG A 535 -19.96 19.44 -18.24
N ALA A 536 -20.85 18.52 -17.88
CA ALA A 536 -20.48 17.20 -17.43
C ALA A 536 -21.42 16.15 -18.03
N LYS A 537 -20.88 15.04 -18.51
CA LYS A 537 -21.67 13.90 -18.99
C LYS A 537 -21.93 12.94 -17.82
N TYR A 538 -23.15 12.45 -17.70
CA TYR A 538 -23.50 11.43 -16.72
C TYR A 538 -23.59 10.07 -17.36
N GLU A 539 -22.79 9.13 -16.86
CA GLU A 539 -22.77 7.75 -17.35
C GLU A 539 -22.42 6.80 -16.19
N GLY A 540 -23.18 5.72 -16.04
CA GLY A 540 -22.89 4.68 -15.03
C GLY A 540 -22.91 5.14 -13.58
N GLY A 541 -23.57 6.25 -13.25
CA GLY A 541 -23.59 6.80 -11.88
C GLY A 541 -22.54 7.88 -11.61
N CYS A 542 -21.70 8.22 -12.59
CA CYS A 542 -20.60 9.17 -12.42
C CYS A 542 -20.69 10.36 -13.40
N TYR A 543 -20.12 11.49 -13.00
CA TYR A 543 -20.00 12.70 -13.83
C TYR A 543 -18.60 12.79 -14.44
N THR A 544 -18.53 12.85 -15.77
CA THR A 544 -17.28 13.11 -16.51
C THR A 544 -17.28 14.56 -17.00
N PRO A 545 -16.34 15.42 -16.55
CA PRO A 545 -16.22 16.79 -17.04
C PRO A 545 -15.97 16.83 -18.55
N LEU A 546 -16.61 17.78 -19.25
CA LEU A 546 -16.42 18.02 -20.68
C LEU A 546 -15.82 19.41 -20.91
N PRO A 547 -15.04 19.59 -21.99
CA PRO A 547 -14.52 20.91 -22.35
C PRO A 547 -15.65 21.91 -22.60
N ILE A 548 -15.49 23.12 -22.07
CA ILE A 548 -16.42 24.24 -22.28
C ILE A 548 -15.89 25.29 -23.26
N ALA A 549 -14.57 25.33 -23.50
CA ALA A 549 -13.92 26.34 -24.32
C ALA A 549 -12.69 25.77 -25.05
N ASP A 550 -12.37 26.36 -26.21
CA ASP A 550 -11.27 26.02 -27.10
C ASP A 550 -10.04 26.94 -26.94
N THR A 551 -10.14 28.01 -26.13
CA THR A 551 -9.03 28.94 -25.84
C THR A 551 -8.95 29.30 -24.35
N LEU A 552 -7.74 29.65 -23.88
CA LEU A 552 -7.49 30.04 -22.49
C LEU A 552 -8.32 31.25 -22.06
N GLU A 553 -8.45 32.25 -22.92
CA GLU A 553 -9.22 33.46 -22.66
C GLU A 553 -10.71 33.15 -22.41
N LYS A 554 -11.31 32.30 -23.24
CA LYS A 554 -12.70 31.86 -23.06
C LYS A 554 -12.85 31.01 -21.81
N LEU A 555 -11.88 30.14 -21.51
CA LEU A 555 -11.92 29.30 -20.31
C LEU A 555 -11.81 30.13 -19.02
N GLN A 556 -10.97 31.16 -19.01
CA GLN A 556 -10.85 32.08 -17.88
C GLN A 556 -12.08 32.97 -17.72
N HIS A 557 -12.71 33.37 -18.83
CA HIS A 557 -13.88 34.26 -18.83
C HIS A 557 -15.18 33.53 -18.44
N TYR A 558 -15.40 32.32 -18.98
CA TYR A 558 -16.64 31.57 -18.79
C TYR A 558 -16.52 30.43 -17.75
N GLY A 559 -15.31 29.96 -17.43
CA GLY A 559 -15.11 28.85 -16.51
C GLY A 559 -15.55 29.13 -15.07
N LEU A 560 -15.63 28.04 -14.30
CA LEU A 560 -16.01 28.08 -12.90
C LEU A 560 -14.92 28.78 -12.11
N GLN A 561 -15.28 29.83 -11.38
CA GLN A 561 -14.35 30.53 -10.51
C GLN A 561 -14.22 29.81 -9.17
N PRO A 562 -13.05 29.87 -8.50
CA PRO A 562 -12.85 29.15 -7.23
C PRO A 562 -13.88 29.53 -6.16
N GLN A 563 -14.30 30.80 -6.11
CA GLN A 563 -15.30 31.30 -5.17
C GLN A 563 -16.69 30.69 -5.42
N GLU A 564 -17.00 30.35 -6.68
CA GLU A 564 -18.28 29.70 -7.03
C GLU A 564 -18.28 28.25 -6.53
N VAL A 565 -17.17 27.53 -6.71
CA VAL A 565 -17.00 26.15 -6.23
C VAL A 565 -17.13 26.09 -4.70
N GLU A 566 -16.45 27.00 -4.00
CA GLU A 566 -16.55 27.12 -2.54
C GLU A 566 -17.98 27.43 -2.10
N HIS A 567 -18.70 28.31 -2.82
CA HIS A 567 -20.11 28.60 -2.54
C HIS A 567 -21.00 27.36 -2.69
N PHE A 568 -20.81 26.56 -3.74
CA PHE A 568 -21.57 25.31 -3.93
C PHE A 568 -21.33 24.32 -2.79
N GLN A 569 -20.08 24.14 -2.38
CA GLN A 569 -19.71 23.19 -1.32
C GLN A 569 -20.13 23.65 0.09
N THR A 570 -20.01 24.94 0.38
CA THR A 570 -20.23 25.45 1.76
C THR A 570 -21.65 25.93 2.01
N GLN A 571 -22.38 26.37 0.98
CA GLN A 571 -23.73 26.94 1.12
C GLN A 571 -24.80 26.06 0.48
N VAL A 572 -24.58 25.61 -0.77
CA VAL A 572 -25.61 24.88 -1.53
C VAL A 572 -25.72 23.42 -1.10
N GLN A 573 -24.60 22.72 -0.92
CA GLN A 573 -24.59 21.32 -0.53
C GLN A 573 -25.22 21.06 0.85
N PRO A 574 -24.88 21.80 1.93
CA PRO A 574 -25.51 21.58 3.23
C PRO A 574 -27.01 21.86 3.22
N PHE A 575 -27.45 22.85 2.42
CA PHE A 575 -28.88 23.12 2.22
C PHE A 575 -29.60 21.93 1.57
N LEU A 576 -29.02 21.33 0.53
CA LEU A 576 -29.59 20.16 -0.15
C LEU A 576 -29.62 18.92 0.75
N GLU A 577 -28.56 18.68 1.50
CA GLU A 577 -28.50 17.57 2.46
C GLU A 577 -29.57 17.71 3.56
N ALA A 578 -29.77 18.93 4.08
CA ALA A 578 -30.84 19.20 5.04
C ALA A 578 -32.23 18.97 4.43
N ARG A 579 -32.44 19.37 3.17
CA ARG A 579 -33.71 19.18 2.44
C ARG A 579 -34.00 17.70 2.16
N LEU A 580 -32.99 16.93 1.76
CA LEU A 580 -33.08 15.49 1.56
C LEU A 580 -33.48 14.76 2.85
N ARG A 581 -32.86 15.12 3.99
CA ARG A 581 -33.23 14.57 5.29
C ARG A 581 -34.69 14.87 5.65
N GLN A 582 -35.15 16.10 5.45
CA GLN A 582 -36.56 16.46 5.67
C GLN A 582 -37.53 15.64 4.81
N LEU A 583 -37.20 15.40 3.53
CA LEU A 583 -38.04 14.59 2.64
C LEU A 583 -38.07 13.11 3.04
N GLN A 584 -36.93 12.56 3.51
CA GLN A 584 -36.84 11.20 4.03
C GLN A 584 -37.67 11.02 5.31
N GLU A 585 -37.58 11.97 6.23
CA GLU A 585 -38.37 12.00 7.48
C GLU A 585 -39.88 12.15 7.19
N ALA A 586 -40.26 13.00 6.23
CA ALA A 586 -41.66 13.14 5.81
C ALA A 586 -42.22 11.87 5.15
N HIS A 587 -41.41 11.13 4.39
CA HIS A 587 -41.78 9.82 3.83
C HIS A 587 -41.98 8.75 4.91
N HIS A 588 -41.13 8.73 5.95
CA HIS A 588 -41.27 7.81 7.08
C HIS A 588 -42.51 8.13 7.92
N SER A 589 -42.83 9.42 8.13
CA SER A 589 -44.01 9.85 8.86
C SER A 589 -45.33 9.56 8.11
N LYS A 590 -45.34 9.64 6.77
CA LYS A 590 -46.47 9.20 5.93
C LYS A 590 -46.68 7.68 5.91
N GLN A 591 -45.61 6.89 5.96
CA GLN A 591 -45.71 5.43 6.07
C GLN A 591 -46.22 4.97 7.46
N GLN A 592 -45.87 5.69 8.53
CA GLN A 592 -46.39 5.40 9.87
C GLN A 592 -47.87 5.81 10.07
N SER A 593 -48.32 6.90 9.43
CA SER A 593 -49.73 7.33 9.48
C SER A 593 -50.66 6.53 8.56
N GLY A 594 -50.14 5.88 7.51
CA GLY A 594 -50.88 4.93 6.67
C GLY A 594 -51.17 3.58 7.33
N PHE A 595 -50.51 3.27 8.46
CA PHE A 595 -50.75 2.07 9.27
C PHE A 595 -51.75 2.29 10.43
N GLN A 596 -52.29 3.50 10.57
CA GLN A 596 -53.31 3.84 11.59
C GLN A 596 -54.66 4.30 10.99
N ARG A 597 -55.00 3.86 9.77
CA ARG A 597 -56.37 3.99 9.24
C ARG A 597 -57.00 2.64 8.96
#